data_AF-A0A7Y9R327-F1
#
_entry.id   AF-A0A7Y9R327-F1
#
_cell.length_a   1.000
_cell.length_b   1.000
_cell.length_c   1.000
_cell.angle_alpha   90.00
_cell.angle_beta   90.00
_cell.angle_gamma   90.00
#
_symmetry.space_group_name_H-M   'P 1'
#
loop_
_entity.id
_entity.type
_entity.pdbx_description
1 polymer ?
#
loop_
_entity_poly.entity_id
_entity_poly.type
_entity_poly.pdbx_seq_one_letter_code
_entity_poly.pdbx_strand_id
1 'polypeptide(L)'
;MSVSDLNLSSPMGSAARRAVVVDFTRDVDQRPLCGHDIESFRASVGLSRAEFAMAMALMPNQYRSTVQDTRALALDREILLRLYFVSPGPAAWQSWTLGEAFGECYGPLLRSFELPAHQAKARVMLYRRFTAIMGRSAARGLSWFDGNQGHSLPVRRVLGKLIELASPREVLEAIAARSYAVRGLDLELIAPLPTIESVSRVRCGRSPRVRLTNLCGDQS
;
A
#
# COMPACT_ATOMS: atom_id res chain seq x y z
N MET A 1 25.07 20.62 9.94
CA MET A 1 24.57 19.61 8.98
C MET A 1 23.07 19.82 8.83
N SER A 2 22.65 20.49 7.75
CA SER A 2 21.29 20.97 7.56
C SER A 2 20.43 19.88 6.89
N VAL A 3 19.39 19.45 7.59
CA VAL A 3 18.36 18.53 7.09
C VAL A 3 17.38 19.36 6.28
N SER A 4 17.77 19.75 5.08
CA SER A 4 16.94 20.55 4.19
C SER A 4 17.33 20.17 2.77
N ASP A 5 16.71 19.10 2.27
CA ASP A 5 16.44 18.86 0.83
C ASP A 5 15.78 17.48 0.61
N LEU A 6 14.82 17.11 1.47
CA LEU A 6 13.86 16.06 1.11
C LEU A 6 12.84 16.69 0.17
N ASN A 7 13.20 16.68 -1.12
CA ASN A 7 12.31 16.95 -2.25
C ASN A 7 11.09 16.01 -2.19
N LEU A 8 10.05 16.44 -1.49
CA LEU A 8 8.72 15.79 -1.37
C LEU A 8 7.89 15.87 -2.67
N SER A 9 8.52 16.22 -3.79
CA SER A 9 7.93 16.34 -5.12
C SER A 9 8.16 15.12 -6.03
N SER A 10 8.86 14.08 -5.55
CA SER A 10 9.00 12.84 -6.31
C SER A 10 7.68 12.06 -6.32
N PRO A 11 7.26 11.45 -7.45
CA PRO A 11 6.05 10.64 -7.52
C PRO A 11 6.24 9.39 -6.65
N MET A 12 5.76 9.45 -5.41
CA MET A 12 6.00 8.46 -4.34
C MET A 12 5.50 7.03 -4.65
N GLY A 13 4.84 6.82 -5.79
CA GLY A 13 4.59 5.47 -6.33
C GLY A 13 5.83 4.75 -6.86
N SER A 14 7.00 5.40 -6.89
CA SER A 14 8.26 4.85 -7.45
C SER A 14 9.20 4.21 -6.41
N ALA A 15 9.19 4.63 -5.15
CA ALA A 15 10.21 4.18 -4.17
C ALA A 15 10.12 2.67 -3.86
N ALA A 16 8.92 2.14 -3.64
CA ALA A 16 8.69 0.70 -3.49
C ALA A 16 8.79 -0.08 -4.82
N ARG A 17 8.86 0.62 -5.96
CA ARG A 17 9.10 0.06 -7.31
C ARG A 17 10.56 0.10 -7.72
N ARG A 18 11.47 0.66 -6.91
CA ARG A 18 12.91 0.59 -7.22
C ARG A 18 13.29 -0.88 -7.31
N ALA A 19 14.11 -1.22 -8.31
CA ALA A 19 14.65 -2.56 -8.45
C ALA A 19 15.55 -2.85 -7.23
N VAL A 20 15.00 -3.56 -6.25
CA VAL A 20 15.76 -4.06 -5.10
C VAL A 20 16.32 -5.42 -5.50
N VAL A 21 17.63 -5.60 -5.27
CA VAL A 21 18.30 -6.87 -5.52
C VAL A 21 17.92 -7.84 -4.41
N VAL A 22 17.54 -9.06 -4.81
CA VAL A 22 17.19 -10.13 -3.88
C VAL A 22 18.46 -10.86 -3.45
N ASP A 23 18.80 -10.77 -2.17
CA ASP A 23 19.95 -11.45 -1.57
C ASP A 23 19.55 -12.86 -1.14
N PHE A 24 19.81 -13.87 -1.97
CA PHE A 24 19.45 -15.26 -1.72
C PHE A 24 20.24 -15.92 -0.58
N THR A 25 21.25 -15.24 0.00
CA THR A 25 21.94 -15.74 1.19
C THR A 25 21.16 -15.49 2.48
N ARG A 26 20.14 -14.62 2.42
CA ARG A 26 19.25 -14.32 3.54
C ARG A 26 18.00 -15.20 3.51
N ASP A 27 17.48 -15.46 4.70
CA ASP A 27 16.20 -16.13 4.88
C ASP A 27 15.06 -15.37 4.20
N VAL A 28 14.01 -16.10 3.81
CA VAL A 28 12.80 -15.60 3.12
C VAL A 28 12.17 -14.40 3.85
N ASP A 29 12.25 -14.38 5.19
CA ASP A 29 11.70 -13.30 6.01
C ASP A 29 12.56 -12.03 6.06
N GLN A 30 13.83 -12.10 5.65
CA GLN A 30 14.80 -11.03 5.78
C GLN A 30 15.14 -10.34 4.44
N ARG A 31 14.44 -10.72 3.37
CA ARG A 31 14.63 -10.18 2.01
C ARG A 31 13.29 -9.94 1.31
N PRO A 32 13.28 -9.12 0.23
CA PRO A 32 12.16 -9.09 -0.69
C PRO A 32 11.90 -10.47 -1.30
N LEU A 33 10.62 -10.80 -1.49
CA LEU A 33 10.23 -12.05 -2.14
C LEU A 33 10.37 -11.91 -3.65
N CYS A 34 10.60 -13.02 -4.34
CA CYS A 34 10.80 -13.11 -5.79
C CYS A 34 9.97 -14.25 -6.40
N GLY A 35 10.15 -14.48 -7.70
CA GLY A 35 9.49 -15.58 -8.41
C GLY A 35 9.76 -16.96 -7.82
N HIS A 36 10.99 -17.20 -7.36
CA HIS A 36 11.36 -18.48 -6.76
C HIS A 36 10.55 -18.78 -5.50
N ASP A 37 10.25 -17.78 -4.69
CA ASP A 37 9.49 -17.94 -3.44
C ASP A 37 8.03 -18.35 -3.69
N ILE A 38 7.46 -17.92 -4.83
CA ILE A 38 6.12 -18.34 -5.29
C ILE A 38 6.11 -19.86 -5.54
N GLU A 39 7.10 -20.37 -6.28
CA GLU A 39 7.17 -21.80 -6.61
C GLU A 39 7.50 -22.65 -5.38
N SER A 40 8.42 -22.19 -4.52
CA SER A 40 8.78 -22.86 -3.28
C SER A 40 7.60 -22.98 -2.33
N PHE A 41 6.83 -21.90 -2.14
CA PHE A 41 5.61 -21.97 -1.32
C PHE A 41 4.55 -22.88 -1.94
N ARG A 42 4.29 -22.76 -3.24
CA ARG A 42 3.34 -23.65 -3.93
C ARG A 42 3.68 -25.12 -3.68
N ALA A 43 4.94 -25.48 -3.85
CA ALA A 43 5.42 -26.84 -3.64
C ALA A 43 5.23 -27.27 -2.18
N SER A 44 5.49 -26.40 -1.21
CA SER A 44 5.30 -26.73 0.22
C SER A 44 3.84 -26.95 0.62
N VAL A 45 2.89 -26.32 -0.07
CA VAL A 45 1.45 -26.50 0.19
C VAL A 45 0.76 -27.52 -0.73
N GLY A 46 1.52 -28.19 -1.62
CA GLY A 46 0.99 -29.24 -2.48
C GLY A 46 -0.02 -28.80 -3.55
N LEU A 47 -0.10 -27.50 -3.85
CA LEU A 47 -1.04 -26.97 -4.84
C LEU A 47 -0.54 -27.17 -6.27
N SER A 48 -1.45 -27.38 -7.22
CA SER A 48 -1.09 -27.39 -8.64
C SER A 48 -0.64 -26.00 -9.11
N ARG A 49 0.14 -25.95 -10.19
CA ARG A 49 0.57 -24.69 -10.81
C ARG A 49 -0.62 -23.82 -11.22
N ALA A 50 -1.68 -24.44 -11.72
CA ALA A 50 -2.88 -23.74 -12.17
C ALA A 50 -3.63 -23.08 -11.00
N GLU A 51 -3.86 -23.83 -9.91
CA GLU A 51 -4.51 -23.31 -8.71
C GLU A 51 -3.73 -22.14 -8.13
N PHE A 52 -2.41 -22.29 -7.99
CA PHE A 52 -1.60 -21.27 -7.36
C PHE A 52 -1.36 -20.05 -8.28
N ALA A 53 -1.32 -20.23 -9.60
CA ALA A 53 -1.33 -19.12 -10.55
C ALA A 53 -2.58 -18.24 -10.35
N MET A 54 -3.75 -18.87 -10.24
CA MET A 54 -5.03 -18.18 -10.03
C MET A 54 -5.09 -17.48 -8.67
N ALA A 55 -4.56 -18.11 -7.63
CA ALA A 55 -4.41 -17.55 -6.29
C ALA A 55 -3.52 -16.30 -6.30
N MET A 56 -2.38 -16.36 -6.98
CA MET A 56 -1.40 -15.27 -7.10
C MET A 56 -1.72 -14.23 -8.18
N ALA A 57 -2.93 -14.28 -8.77
CA ALA A 57 -3.36 -13.36 -9.82
C ALA A 57 -2.41 -13.36 -11.04
N LEU A 58 -1.89 -14.52 -11.40
CA LEU A 58 -1.04 -14.75 -12.57
C LEU A 58 -1.86 -15.37 -13.70
N MET A 59 -1.70 -14.84 -14.91
CA MET A 59 -2.23 -15.50 -16.09
C MET A 59 -1.42 -16.78 -16.38
N PRO A 60 -2.02 -17.85 -16.94
CA PRO A 60 -1.31 -19.10 -17.20
C PRO A 60 -0.02 -18.93 -18.01
N ASN A 61 -0.04 -18.04 -19.01
CA ASN A 61 1.13 -17.73 -19.85
C ASN A 61 2.23 -16.91 -19.12
N GLN A 62 1.92 -16.29 -17.99
CA GLN A 62 2.86 -15.49 -17.19
C GLN A 62 3.49 -16.31 -16.06
N TYR A 63 2.96 -17.49 -15.74
CA TYR A 63 3.40 -18.25 -14.58
C TYR A 63 4.88 -18.59 -14.65
N ARG A 64 5.31 -19.23 -15.76
CA ARG A 64 6.70 -19.67 -15.96
C ARG A 64 7.68 -18.50 -15.88
N SER A 65 7.41 -17.41 -16.58
CA SER A 65 8.28 -16.23 -16.55
C SER A 65 8.31 -15.57 -15.18
N THR A 66 7.18 -15.55 -14.46
CA THR A 66 7.11 -14.97 -13.12
C THR A 66 7.92 -15.77 -12.11
N VAL A 67 7.82 -17.12 -12.10
CA VAL A 67 8.55 -17.94 -11.12
C VAL A 67 10.05 -18.02 -11.39
N GLN A 68 10.46 -17.75 -12.63
CA GLN A 68 11.88 -17.67 -13.02
C GLN A 68 12.48 -16.27 -12.82
N ASP A 69 11.66 -15.26 -12.51
CA ASP A 69 12.14 -13.89 -12.29
C ASP A 69 12.81 -13.78 -10.92
N THR A 70 14.11 -13.46 -10.93
CA THR A 70 14.92 -13.27 -9.73
C THR A 70 14.75 -11.87 -9.11
N ARG A 71 14.06 -10.96 -9.80
CA ARG A 71 13.76 -9.63 -9.28
C ARG A 71 12.74 -9.70 -8.16
N ALA A 72 12.80 -8.73 -7.26
CA ALA A 72 11.81 -8.57 -6.21
C ALA A 72 10.40 -8.43 -6.81
N LEU A 73 9.43 -9.10 -6.21
CA LEU A 73 8.02 -8.97 -6.54
C LEU A 73 7.58 -7.52 -6.33
N ALA A 74 6.61 -7.11 -7.15
CA ALA A 74 5.83 -5.90 -6.86
C ALA A 74 5.18 -6.05 -5.48
N LEU A 75 5.09 -4.94 -4.74
CA LEU A 75 4.70 -4.98 -3.33
C LEU A 75 3.35 -5.66 -3.11
N ASP A 76 2.33 -5.35 -3.93
CA ASP A 76 1.02 -5.99 -3.88
C ASP A 76 1.07 -7.53 -4.00
N ARG A 77 1.95 -8.06 -4.86
CA ARG A 77 2.16 -9.50 -5.00
C ARG A 77 2.95 -10.09 -3.83
N GLU A 78 3.93 -9.36 -3.28
CA GLU A 78 4.64 -9.80 -2.08
C GLU A 78 3.70 -9.85 -0.87
N ILE A 79 2.88 -8.81 -0.66
CA ILE A 79 1.84 -8.81 0.39
C ILE A 79 0.93 -10.02 0.23
N LEU A 80 0.47 -10.30 -1.00
CA LEU A 80 -0.37 -11.46 -1.28
C LEU A 80 0.31 -12.79 -0.92
N LEU A 81 1.56 -12.99 -1.33
CA LEU A 81 2.31 -14.21 -1.00
C LEU A 81 2.51 -14.35 0.51
N ARG A 82 2.85 -13.25 1.21
CA ARG A 82 2.98 -13.24 2.66
C ARG A 82 1.66 -13.51 3.39
N LEU A 83 0.54 -13.05 2.85
CA LEU A 83 -0.79 -13.41 3.38
C LEU A 83 -1.07 -14.90 3.23
N TYR A 84 -0.60 -15.55 2.16
CA TYR A 84 -0.68 -17.00 2.03
C TYR A 84 0.25 -17.75 3.00
N PHE A 85 1.40 -17.19 3.39
CA PHE A 85 2.18 -17.77 4.48
C PHE A 85 1.44 -17.74 5.82
N VAL A 86 0.64 -16.70 6.08
CA VAL A 86 -0.16 -16.57 7.32
C VAL A 86 -1.44 -17.39 7.28
N SER A 87 -2.13 -17.40 6.14
CA SER A 87 -3.35 -18.16 5.90
C SER A 87 -3.21 -18.96 4.59
N PRO A 88 -2.74 -20.22 4.64
CA PRO A 88 -2.44 -21.01 3.45
C PRO A 88 -3.68 -21.44 2.63
N GLY A 89 -4.88 -21.26 3.16
CA GLY A 89 -6.12 -21.63 2.47
C GLY A 89 -6.39 -20.81 1.20
N PRO A 90 -7.20 -21.35 0.26
CA PRO A 90 -7.64 -20.59 -0.90
C PRO A 90 -8.38 -19.33 -0.45
N ALA A 91 -8.25 -18.24 -1.22
CA ALA A 91 -8.96 -17.01 -0.92
C ALA A 91 -10.48 -17.23 -0.99
N ALA A 92 -11.21 -16.60 -0.08
CA ALA A 92 -12.65 -16.59 -0.05
C ALA A 92 -13.23 -16.19 -1.42
N TRP A 93 -14.34 -16.82 -1.78
CA TRP A 93 -15.09 -16.49 -2.99
C TRP A 93 -15.60 -15.04 -2.96
N GLN A 94 -15.91 -14.55 -1.76
CA GLN A 94 -16.25 -13.17 -1.51
C GLN A 94 -14.98 -12.34 -1.35
N SER A 95 -14.94 -11.17 -1.98
CA SER A 95 -13.89 -10.18 -1.78
C SER A 95 -14.52 -8.88 -1.31
N TRP A 96 -13.90 -8.23 -0.31
CA TRP A 96 -14.28 -6.88 0.07
C TRP A 96 -14.01 -5.92 -1.09
N THR A 97 -14.87 -4.92 -1.24
CA THR A 97 -14.51 -3.67 -1.90
C THR A 97 -13.40 -2.97 -1.10
N LEU A 98 -12.69 -2.02 -1.72
CA LEU A 98 -11.70 -1.23 -0.96
C LEU A 98 -12.35 -0.47 0.21
N GLY A 99 -13.57 0.04 0.03
CA GLY A 99 -14.30 0.76 1.06
C GLY A 99 -14.61 -0.13 2.26
N GLU A 100 -15.09 -1.35 2.02
CA GLU A 100 -15.35 -2.34 3.07
C GLU A 100 -14.06 -2.76 3.77
N ALA A 101 -13.02 -3.12 3.02
CA ALA A 101 -11.73 -3.52 3.58
C ALA A 101 -11.09 -2.40 4.41
N PHE A 102 -11.20 -1.16 3.94
CA PHE A 102 -10.76 0.02 4.69
C PHE A 102 -11.61 0.24 5.94
N GLY A 103 -12.93 0.10 5.83
CA GLY A 103 -13.85 0.22 6.96
C GLY A 103 -13.54 -0.80 8.06
N GLU A 104 -13.25 -2.03 7.68
CA GLU A 104 -12.88 -3.09 8.61
C GLU A 104 -11.50 -2.84 9.22
N CYS A 105 -10.49 -2.53 8.39
CA CYS A 105 -9.13 -2.34 8.88
C CYS A 105 -8.98 -1.07 9.72
N TYR A 106 -9.53 0.05 9.28
CA TYR A 106 -9.23 1.38 9.85
C TYR A 106 -10.45 2.10 10.41
N GLY A 107 -11.67 1.60 10.21
CA GLY A 107 -12.88 2.20 10.78
C GLY A 107 -12.82 2.38 12.30
N PRO A 108 -12.39 1.39 13.10
CA PRO A 108 -12.23 1.55 14.53
C PRO A 108 -11.27 2.69 14.92
N LEU A 109 -10.12 2.79 14.24
CA LEU A 109 -9.15 3.87 14.45
C LEU A 109 -9.69 5.23 13.99
N LEU A 110 -10.43 5.28 12.89
CA LEU A 110 -11.03 6.52 12.42
C LEU A 110 -12.08 7.05 13.40
N ARG A 111 -12.85 6.15 14.02
CA ARG A 111 -13.87 6.50 15.02
C ARG A 111 -13.29 6.98 16.36
N SER A 112 -12.00 6.73 16.65
CA SER A 112 -11.38 7.22 17.88
C SER A 112 -11.08 8.72 17.86
N PHE A 113 -11.17 9.38 16.70
CA PHE A 113 -11.09 10.84 16.61
C PHE A 113 -12.46 11.46 16.85
N GLU A 114 -12.64 12.20 17.95
CA GLU A 114 -13.96 12.72 18.35
C GLU A 114 -14.48 13.85 17.43
N LEU A 115 -13.58 14.75 17.00
CA LEU A 115 -13.98 15.91 16.21
C LEU A 115 -14.18 15.54 14.72
N PRO A 116 -15.29 15.94 14.07
CA PRO A 116 -15.51 15.68 12.64
C PRO A 116 -14.38 16.19 11.74
N ALA A 117 -13.79 17.33 12.08
CA ALA A 117 -12.63 17.87 11.37
C ALA A 117 -11.37 16.99 11.50
N HIS A 118 -11.16 16.39 12.68
CA HIS A 118 -10.07 15.44 12.90
C HIS A 118 -10.31 14.14 12.16
N GLN A 119 -11.55 13.61 12.19
CA GLN A 119 -11.92 12.41 11.42
C GLN A 119 -11.69 12.63 9.93
N ALA A 120 -12.10 13.76 9.36
CA ALA A 120 -11.91 14.04 7.94
C ALA A 120 -10.42 14.03 7.55
N LYS A 121 -9.54 14.62 8.36
CA LYS A 121 -8.09 14.60 8.13
C LYS A 121 -7.49 13.21 8.34
N ALA A 122 -7.86 12.52 9.42
CA ALA A 122 -7.42 11.16 9.71
C ALA A 122 -7.79 10.21 8.56
N ARG A 123 -9.01 10.30 8.03
CA ARG A 123 -9.47 9.50 6.88
C ARG A 123 -8.56 9.66 5.67
N VAL A 124 -8.20 10.90 5.32
CA VAL A 124 -7.28 11.16 4.19
C VAL A 124 -5.89 10.56 4.44
N MET A 125 -5.37 10.65 5.67
CA MET A 125 -4.08 10.02 6.03
C MET A 125 -4.15 8.49 5.93
N LEU A 126 -5.24 7.89 6.43
CA LEU A 126 -5.46 6.45 6.40
C LEU A 126 -5.66 5.94 4.96
N TYR A 127 -6.34 6.69 4.08
CA TYR A 127 -6.40 6.34 2.65
C TYR A 127 -5.03 6.31 2.00
N ARG A 128 -4.16 7.27 2.33
CA ARG A 128 -2.77 7.26 1.85
C ARG A 128 -2.01 6.06 2.39
N ARG A 129 -2.19 5.70 3.66
CA ARG A 129 -1.55 4.54 4.26
C ARG A 129 -2.01 3.23 3.62
N PHE A 130 -3.31 3.01 3.50
CA PHE A 130 -3.85 1.79 2.90
C PHE A 130 -3.40 1.63 1.44
N THR A 131 -3.33 2.72 0.67
CA THR A 131 -2.79 2.69 -0.70
C THR A 131 -1.28 2.48 -0.76
N ALA A 132 -0.52 3.05 0.19
CA ALA A 132 0.92 2.84 0.30
C ALA A 132 1.26 1.38 0.64
N ILE A 133 0.50 0.73 1.53
CA ILE A 133 0.65 -0.69 1.84
C ILE A 133 0.57 -1.56 0.57
N MET A 134 -0.31 -1.23 -0.36
CA MET A 134 -0.46 -1.92 -1.65
C MET A 134 0.56 -1.47 -2.72
N GLY A 135 1.56 -0.67 -2.35
CA GLY A 135 2.62 -0.18 -3.24
C GLY A 135 2.11 0.80 -4.30
N ARG A 136 1.10 1.60 -3.97
CA ARG A 136 0.51 2.60 -4.87
C ARG A 136 0.83 4.02 -4.38
N SER A 137 0.80 4.96 -5.33
CA SER A 137 1.05 6.37 -5.04
C SER A 137 -0.09 6.98 -4.23
N ALA A 138 0.26 7.71 -3.17
CA ALA A 138 -0.67 8.49 -2.36
C ALA A 138 -1.50 9.51 -3.18
N ALA A 139 -0.97 9.98 -4.32
CA ALA A 139 -1.68 10.91 -5.21
C ALA A 139 -2.95 10.30 -5.85
N ARG A 140 -3.06 8.96 -5.87
CA ARG A 140 -4.23 8.22 -6.35
C ARG A 140 -5.10 7.65 -5.24
N GLY A 141 -4.79 7.94 -3.98
CA GLY A 141 -5.49 7.40 -2.81
C GLY A 141 -6.99 7.68 -2.85
N LEU A 142 -7.39 8.95 -2.99
CA LEU A 142 -8.80 9.34 -3.09
C LEU A 142 -9.50 8.74 -4.31
N SER A 143 -8.86 8.77 -5.49
CA SER A 143 -9.44 8.17 -6.72
C SER A 143 -9.65 6.65 -6.64
N TRP A 144 -8.97 5.97 -5.71
CA TRP A 144 -9.17 4.55 -5.45
C TRP A 144 -10.46 4.24 -4.69
N PHE A 145 -10.92 5.19 -3.87
CA PHE A 145 -12.16 5.06 -3.11
C PHE A 145 -13.35 5.70 -3.83
N ASP A 146 -13.12 6.80 -4.55
CA ASP A 146 -14.18 7.57 -5.22
C ASP A 146 -14.39 7.16 -6.69
N GLY A 147 -13.48 6.36 -7.26
CA GLY A 147 -13.50 6.00 -8.69
C GLY A 147 -13.98 4.57 -8.95
N ASN A 148 -14.84 4.41 -9.96
CA ASN A 148 -15.19 3.12 -10.59
C ASN A 148 -14.01 2.43 -11.31
N GLN A 149 -12.76 2.85 -11.07
CA GLN A 149 -11.60 2.25 -11.70
C GLN A 149 -11.28 0.93 -11.02
N GLY A 150 -11.54 -0.17 -11.74
CA GLY A 150 -11.27 -1.51 -11.26
C GLY A 150 -9.84 -1.68 -10.75
N HIS A 151 -9.70 -2.32 -9.58
CA HIS A 151 -8.40 -2.58 -8.98
C HIS A 151 -7.69 -3.73 -9.70
N SER A 152 -6.36 -3.67 -9.73
CA SER A 152 -5.53 -4.74 -10.28
C SER A 152 -5.86 -6.07 -9.58
N LEU A 153 -5.88 -7.17 -10.33
CA LEU A 153 -6.25 -8.50 -9.81
C LEU A 153 -5.49 -8.93 -8.53
N PRO A 154 -4.17 -8.66 -8.36
CA PRO A 154 -3.47 -8.96 -7.11
C PRO A 154 -4.08 -8.25 -5.88
N VAL A 155 -4.49 -7.00 -6.04
CA VAL A 155 -5.12 -6.22 -4.95
C VAL A 155 -6.44 -6.88 -4.56
N ARG A 156 -7.27 -7.27 -5.53
CA ARG A 156 -8.53 -8.00 -5.24
C ARG A 156 -8.28 -9.31 -4.48
N ARG A 157 -7.21 -10.03 -4.82
CA ARG A 157 -6.82 -11.25 -4.09
C ARG A 157 -6.35 -10.95 -2.67
N VAL A 158 -5.61 -9.87 -2.46
CA VAL A 158 -5.27 -9.40 -1.11
C VAL A 158 -6.54 -9.14 -0.30
N LEU A 159 -7.51 -8.40 -0.84
CA LEU A 159 -8.78 -8.11 -0.15
C LEU A 159 -9.55 -9.40 0.19
N GLY A 160 -9.57 -10.39 -0.71
CA GLY A 160 -10.16 -11.70 -0.44
C GLY A 160 -9.51 -12.44 0.73
N LYS A 161 -8.17 -12.37 0.84
CA LYS A 161 -7.44 -12.96 1.98
C LYS A 161 -7.67 -12.22 3.29
N LEU A 162 -7.86 -10.91 3.25
CA LEU A 162 -8.07 -10.12 4.47
C LEU A 162 -9.39 -10.48 5.19
N ILE A 163 -10.44 -10.86 4.45
CA ILE A 163 -11.73 -11.29 5.03
C ILE A 163 -11.56 -12.46 6.01
N GLU A 164 -10.64 -13.35 5.73
CA GLU A 164 -10.45 -14.58 6.51
C GLU A 164 -9.69 -14.35 7.81
N LEU A 165 -9.15 -13.15 8.02
CA LEU A 165 -8.31 -12.86 9.17
C LEU A 165 -9.13 -12.28 10.32
N ALA A 166 -8.86 -12.77 11.54
CA ALA A 166 -9.48 -12.22 12.75
C ALA A 166 -9.00 -10.78 13.07
N SER A 167 -7.80 -10.41 12.62
CA SER A 167 -7.18 -9.10 12.87
C SER A 167 -6.55 -8.57 11.59
N PRO A 168 -7.37 -8.17 10.59
CA PRO A 168 -6.91 -7.89 9.24
C PRO A 168 -5.97 -6.68 9.19
N ARG A 169 -6.21 -5.64 10.01
CA ARG A 169 -5.34 -4.47 10.09
C ARG A 169 -3.95 -4.85 10.57
N GLU A 170 -3.87 -5.50 11.73
CA GLU A 170 -2.62 -5.81 12.41
C GLU A 170 -1.73 -6.69 11.53
N VAL A 171 -2.32 -7.73 10.91
CA VAL A 171 -1.60 -8.63 9.99
C VAL A 171 -1.14 -7.87 8.75
N LEU A 172 -2.02 -7.08 8.12
CA LEU A 172 -1.68 -6.33 6.91
C LEU A 172 -0.56 -5.31 7.17
N GLU A 173 -0.65 -4.56 8.26
CA GLU A 173 0.34 -3.57 8.68
C GLU A 173 1.69 -4.22 9.00
N ALA A 174 1.71 -5.34 9.72
CA ALA A 174 2.93 -6.06 10.06
C ALA A 174 3.63 -6.59 8.80
N ILE A 175 2.87 -7.19 7.88
CA ILE A 175 3.39 -7.68 6.60
C ILE A 175 3.93 -6.52 5.77
N ALA A 176 3.20 -5.41 5.70
CA ALA A 176 3.61 -4.23 4.93
C ALA A 176 4.88 -3.61 5.51
N ALA A 177 4.92 -3.35 6.82
CA ALA A 177 6.09 -2.80 7.50
C ALA A 177 7.34 -3.65 7.25
N ARG A 178 7.23 -4.98 7.36
CA ARG A 178 8.33 -5.90 7.01
C ARG A 178 8.74 -5.77 5.54
N SER A 179 7.78 -5.76 4.63
CA SER A 179 8.04 -5.69 3.18
C SER A 179 8.70 -4.37 2.76
N TYR A 180 8.40 -3.27 3.46
CA TYR A 180 9.10 -1.98 3.33
C TYR A 180 10.51 -2.04 3.93
N ALA A 181 10.65 -2.58 5.13
CA ALA A 181 11.93 -2.66 5.84
C ALA A 181 12.99 -3.45 5.06
N VAL A 182 12.63 -4.61 4.49
CA VAL A 182 13.57 -5.41 3.66
C VAL A 182 13.98 -4.71 2.35
N ARG A 183 13.32 -3.61 1.99
CA ARG A 183 13.65 -2.73 0.86
C ARG A 183 14.42 -1.46 1.30
N GLY A 184 14.78 -1.35 2.58
CA GLY A 184 15.42 -0.16 3.15
C GLY A 184 14.48 1.06 3.22
N LEU A 185 13.17 0.82 3.32
CA LEU A 185 12.15 1.86 3.42
C LEU A 185 11.44 1.77 4.78
N ASP A 186 10.90 2.89 5.24
CA ASP A 186 10.11 2.96 6.46
C ASP A 186 8.68 3.40 6.13
N LEU A 187 7.71 2.51 6.41
CA LEU A 187 6.29 2.77 6.18
C LEU A 187 5.77 3.93 7.05
N GLU A 188 6.28 4.09 8.28
CA GLU A 188 5.85 5.17 9.18
C GLU A 188 6.31 6.54 8.69
N LEU A 189 7.49 6.61 8.07
CA LEU A 189 7.95 7.86 7.45
C LEU A 189 7.19 8.17 6.16
N ILE A 190 6.83 7.15 5.37
CA ILE A 190 6.17 7.31 4.08
C ILE A 190 4.68 7.62 4.21
N ALA A 191 3.99 6.90 5.10
CA ALA A 191 2.55 7.02 5.32
C ALA A 191 2.22 6.78 6.81
N PRO A 192 2.51 7.76 7.69
CA PRO A 192 2.33 7.61 9.13
C PRO A 192 0.87 7.39 9.49
N LEU A 193 0.64 6.64 10.57
CA LEU A 193 -0.68 6.60 11.21
C LEU A 193 -1.06 8.00 11.71
N PRO A 194 -2.34 8.40 11.60
CA PRO A 194 -2.79 9.66 12.15
C PRO A 194 -2.68 9.63 13.68
N THR A 195 -2.10 10.68 14.24
CA THR A 195 -2.13 11.02 15.66
C THR A 195 -2.98 12.27 15.87
N ILE A 196 -3.45 12.50 17.11
CA ILE A 196 -4.18 13.73 17.47
C ILE A 196 -3.39 14.96 17.02
N GLU A 197 -2.09 15.01 17.32
CA GLU A 197 -1.21 16.10 16.90
C GLU A 197 -1.19 16.29 15.38
N SER A 198 -1.08 15.20 14.61
CA SER A 198 -1.00 15.28 13.15
C SER A 198 -2.28 15.83 12.51
N VAL A 199 -3.45 15.53 13.09
CA VAL A 199 -4.74 15.98 12.58
C VAL A 199 -5.15 17.35 13.13
N SER A 200 -4.67 17.73 14.31
CA SER A 200 -4.89 19.06 14.89
C SER A 200 -4.07 20.15 14.22
N ARG A 201 -2.95 19.81 13.55
CA ARG A 201 -2.19 20.79 12.77
C ARG A 201 -3.09 21.45 11.73
N VAL A 202 -3.27 22.76 11.88
CA VAL A 202 -3.82 23.63 10.84
C VAL A 202 -2.69 23.79 9.82
N ARG A 203 -2.83 23.21 8.63
CA ARG A 203 -2.00 23.66 7.51
C ARG A 203 -2.43 25.09 7.22
N CYS A 204 -1.68 26.08 7.69
CA CYS A 204 -1.72 27.41 7.11
C CYS A 204 -1.30 27.23 5.65
N GLY A 205 -2.28 27.15 4.75
CA GLY A 205 -1.99 27.24 3.32
C GLY A 205 -1.28 28.56 3.05
N ARG A 206 -0.44 28.60 2.00
CA ARG A 206 -0.06 29.88 1.42
C ARG A 206 -1.36 30.63 1.12
N SER A 207 -1.55 31.78 1.76
CA SER A 207 -2.56 32.75 1.36
C SER A 207 -2.47 32.89 -0.16
N PRO A 208 -3.59 32.89 -0.91
CA PRO A 208 -3.54 33.26 -2.30
C PRO A 208 -2.79 34.60 -2.34
N ARG A 209 -1.72 34.71 -3.15
CA ARG A 209 -1.17 36.01 -3.47
C ARG A 209 -2.29 36.74 -4.21
N VAL A 210 -3.10 37.50 -3.47
CA VAL A 210 -3.96 38.52 -4.04
C VAL A 210 -2.99 39.42 -4.80
N ARG A 211 -3.00 39.32 -6.13
CA ARG A 211 -2.39 40.37 -6.95
C ARG A 211 -3.22 41.61 -6.64
N LEU A 212 -2.71 42.44 -5.75
CA LEU A 212 -3.08 43.85 -5.71
C LEU A 212 -2.65 44.41 -7.06
N THR A 213 -3.56 44.41 -8.02
CA THR A 213 -3.45 45.27 -9.19
C THR A 213 -3.45 46.69 -8.66
N ASN A 214 -2.27 47.30 -8.61
CA ASN A 214 -2.11 48.73 -8.48
C ASN A 214 -2.86 49.37 -9.65
N LEU A 215 -4.07 49.87 -9.41
CA LEU A 215 -4.65 50.92 -10.24
C LEU A 215 -4.24 52.24 -9.58
N CYS A 216 -3.01 52.64 -9.88
CA CYS A 216 -2.57 54.01 -9.78
C CYS A 216 -1.95 54.33 -11.15
N GLY A 217 -2.58 55.24 -11.87
CA GLY A 217 -2.26 55.55 -13.27
C GLY A 217 -3.27 56.54 -13.81
N ASP A 218 -3.19 57.73 -13.23
CA ASP A 218 -3.85 58.97 -13.59
C ASP A 218 -3.55 59.40 -15.04
N GLN A 219 -4.46 60.20 -15.60
CA GLN A 219 -4.29 61.12 -16.75
C GLN A 219 -4.36 60.58 -18.19
N SER A 220 -5.49 60.87 -18.85
CA SER A 220 -5.57 61.80 -20.01
C SER A 220 -7.01 62.27 -20.17
#